data_AF-A0A7J6UDI3-F1
#
_entry.id   AF-A0A7J6UDI3-F1
#
_cell.length_a   1.000
_cell.length_b   1.000
_cell.length_c   1.000
_cell.angle_alpha   90.00
_cell.angle_beta   90.00
_cell.angle_gamma   90.00
#
_symmetry.space_group_name_H-M   'P 1'
#
loop_
_entity.id
_entity.type
_entity.pdbx_description
1 polymer ?
#
loop_
_entity_poly.entity_id
_entity_poly.type
_entity_poly.pdbx_seq_one_letter_code
_entity_poly.pdbx_strand_id
1 'polypeptide(L)'
;MASEISSLLNELWASLNATAVDGGKIEIPDTLLSAGPSTMVEAIDWRMDWWWIFLPSCIALLAVTVLANNYENTTLAIGIGSIAAIAGACLESLNAWGRNNWIAFSSQNYFDPNGLFIGAFAGAPVVITSLAVVGVLLIQLLKVSSDVAVSNRQKYIIYEYAERLLRSWFKLSKGAAYRPFDSRDAEDLTGPVTSMSTSYGKLRYHHPNSSECANDGGFRATGMFRFTQEEGEGKRTYNIFGFRKGSPSQLAAYLKSLMPIDVLCLNEVSIKDRRLDQLTRHLGEEYKSFFFSTTANKNPEFGNAVITRLPVKSARRIPLEGGSKVLWRGEAVQIIRNGVLVDFDDFSVCCTHLDHMRENERVKQVDGLIAQLRERLCPETPHFIMGDFNEISSEDYTTDEWSNLKQRHENFGWPFESDEVTERLLRADYVDVLRSCGDLRKTAHTQEDTPLYRIDYAWASAAAIGRVRNGFVHCGEEVEKLKFCSDHFAVVVDAAV
;
A
#
# COMPACT_ATOMS: atom_id res chain seq x y z
N MET A 1 -5.18 -41.32 58.09
CA MET A 1 -5.03 -41.06 56.64
C MET A 1 -3.93 -40.05 56.37
N ALA A 2 -4.09 -38.75 56.68
CA ALA A 2 -3.05 -37.73 56.41
C ALA A 2 -1.70 -38.00 57.12
N SER A 3 -1.73 -38.48 58.37
CA SER A 3 -0.54 -38.91 59.11
C SER A 3 0.13 -40.14 58.51
N GLU A 4 -0.64 -41.12 58.03
CA GLU A 4 -0.13 -42.33 57.37
C GLU A 4 0.44 -42.00 55.98
N ILE A 5 -0.17 -41.08 55.24
CA ILE A 5 0.37 -40.54 53.98
C ILE A 5 1.67 -39.78 54.25
N SER A 6 1.75 -38.96 55.31
CA SER A 6 3.01 -38.31 55.69
C SER A 6 4.06 -39.30 56.18
N SER A 7 3.67 -40.40 56.85
CA SER A 7 4.59 -41.46 57.27
C SER A 7 5.12 -42.22 56.06
N LEU A 8 4.23 -42.65 55.16
CA LEU A 8 4.59 -43.28 53.89
C LEU A 8 5.44 -42.35 53.04
N LEU A 9 5.13 -41.05 52.93
CA LEU A 9 5.95 -40.09 52.21
C LEU A 9 7.32 -39.90 52.87
N ASN A 10 7.44 -39.95 54.20
CA ASN A 10 8.72 -39.85 54.91
C ASN A 10 9.55 -41.14 54.85
N GLU A 11 8.92 -42.32 54.88
CA GLU A 11 9.58 -43.62 54.66
C GLU A 11 9.97 -43.79 53.19
N LEU A 12 9.14 -43.30 52.27
CA LEU A 12 9.49 -43.14 50.86
C LEU A 12 10.68 -42.18 50.78
N TRP A 13 10.65 -40.98 51.36
CA TRP A 13 11.79 -40.04 51.41
C TRP A 13 13.06 -40.67 51.99
N ALA A 14 12.94 -41.49 53.03
CA ALA A 14 14.04 -42.22 53.63
C ALA A 14 14.63 -43.28 52.68
N SER A 15 13.79 -44.00 51.91
CA SER A 15 14.21 -44.91 50.84
C SER A 15 14.68 -44.19 49.56
N LEU A 16 14.26 -42.94 49.39
CA LEU A 16 14.64 -41.98 48.34
C LEU A 16 15.88 -41.16 48.73
N ASN A 17 16.50 -41.45 49.88
CA ASN A 17 17.97 -41.40 49.97
C ASN A 17 18.56 -42.53 49.11
N ALA A 18 18.20 -42.51 47.82
CA ALA A 18 18.84 -43.30 46.79
C ALA A 18 20.33 -43.00 46.84
N THR A 19 21.11 -44.08 46.90
CA THR A 19 22.58 -44.14 46.77
C THR A 19 23.25 -42.79 46.51
N ALA A 20 23.57 -42.07 47.57
CA ALA A 20 24.26 -40.79 47.48
C ALA A 20 25.60 -41.01 46.77
N VAL A 21 25.70 -40.53 45.53
CA VAL A 21 26.90 -40.68 44.71
C VAL A 21 27.94 -39.68 45.19
N ASP A 22 29.21 -40.07 45.07
CA ASP A 22 30.34 -39.41 45.73
C ASP A 22 30.37 -37.89 45.48
N GLY A 23 30.60 -37.12 46.56
CA GLY A 23 30.48 -35.66 46.56
C GLY A 23 29.07 -35.10 46.80
N GLY A 24 28.10 -35.91 47.24
CA GLY A 24 26.80 -35.43 47.74
C GLY A 24 25.73 -35.19 46.67
N LYS A 25 25.72 -36.03 45.63
CA LYS A 25 24.80 -35.94 44.50
C LYS A 25 23.72 -37.03 44.56
N ILE A 26 22.52 -36.71 44.06
CA ILE A 26 21.30 -37.51 44.26
C ILE A 26 20.84 -38.12 42.93
N GLU A 27 20.70 -39.44 42.88
CA GLU A 27 20.08 -40.11 41.72
C GLU A 27 18.59 -40.36 42.01
N ILE A 28 17.68 -39.71 41.27
CA ILE A 28 16.23 -39.86 41.48
C ILE A 28 15.79 -41.18 40.83
N PRO A 29 15.15 -42.12 41.55
CA PRO A 29 14.74 -43.39 40.95
C PRO A 29 13.74 -43.25 39.80
N ASP A 30 13.98 -44.02 38.73
CA ASP A 30 13.15 -44.08 37.52
C ASP A 30 11.65 -44.23 37.79
N THR A 31 11.29 -44.95 38.87
CA THR A 31 9.90 -45.18 39.29
C THR A 31 9.16 -43.91 39.72
N LEU A 32 9.85 -42.88 40.20
CA LEU A 32 9.24 -41.56 40.46
C LEU A 32 9.19 -40.71 39.19
N LEU A 33 10.29 -40.66 38.45
CA LEU A 33 10.37 -39.86 37.22
C LEU A 33 9.36 -40.35 36.17
N SER A 34 8.99 -41.64 36.19
CA SER A 34 7.94 -42.22 35.34
C SER A 34 6.53 -42.30 35.97
N ALA A 35 6.36 -41.98 37.27
CA ALA A 35 5.05 -42.06 37.94
C ALA A 35 4.01 -41.03 37.42
N GLY A 36 4.49 -39.93 36.83
CA GLY A 36 3.66 -38.91 36.19
C GLY A 36 4.07 -37.48 36.55
N PRO A 37 3.48 -36.46 35.88
CA PRO A 37 4.00 -35.09 35.93
C PRO A 37 4.03 -34.45 37.33
N SER A 38 3.04 -34.71 38.19
CA SER A 38 3.00 -34.17 39.55
C SER A 38 4.10 -34.76 40.43
N THR A 39 4.22 -36.09 40.46
CA THR A 39 5.21 -36.82 41.26
C THR A 39 6.64 -36.53 40.80
N MET A 40 6.85 -36.36 39.49
CA MET A 40 8.13 -35.87 38.93
C MET A 40 8.46 -34.46 39.43
N VAL A 41 7.52 -33.52 39.40
CA VAL A 41 7.74 -32.12 39.84
C VAL A 41 8.01 -32.03 41.36
N GLU A 42 7.39 -32.88 42.16
CA GLU A 42 7.61 -32.99 43.61
C GLU A 42 8.96 -33.65 43.98
N ALA A 43 9.53 -34.49 43.09
CA ALA A 43 10.82 -35.16 43.32
C ALA A 43 12.06 -34.29 42.99
N ILE A 44 11.88 -33.17 42.28
CA ILE A 44 12.95 -32.30 41.79
C ILE A 44 13.21 -31.16 42.80
N ASP A 45 14.47 -30.93 43.16
CA ASP A 45 14.87 -29.70 43.85
C ASP A 45 15.14 -28.56 42.85
N TRP A 46 14.19 -27.63 42.79
CA TRP A 46 14.21 -26.50 41.86
C TRP A 46 15.19 -25.37 42.24
N ARG A 47 15.92 -25.47 43.37
CA ARG A 47 16.60 -24.31 43.99
C ARG A 47 18.01 -24.00 43.48
N MET A 48 18.72 -24.94 42.85
CA MET A 48 20.17 -24.82 42.60
C MET A 48 20.65 -25.14 41.17
N ASP A 49 19.78 -25.64 40.28
CA ASP A 49 20.22 -26.26 39.02
C ASP A 49 20.05 -25.39 37.75
N TRP A 50 20.77 -25.78 36.69
CA TRP A 50 20.97 -25.07 35.42
C TRP A 50 19.69 -24.73 34.61
N TRP A 51 18.55 -25.28 35.00
CA TRP A 51 17.23 -24.99 34.43
C TRP A 51 16.86 -23.51 34.46
N TRP A 52 17.37 -22.75 35.44
CA TRP A 52 17.22 -21.29 35.51
C TRP A 52 17.91 -20.51 34.40
N ILE A 53 18.83 -21.13 33.65
CA ILE A 53 19.41 -20.56 32.41
C ILE A 53 18.61 -21.09 31.20
N PHE A 54 18.30 -22.38 31.20
CA PHE A 54 17.66 -23.05 30.06
C PHE A 54 16.23 -22.54 29.79
N LEU A 55 15.35 -22.51 30.81
CA LEU A 55 13.94 -22.18 30.62
C LEU A 55 13.73 -20.72 30.16
N PRO A 56 14.41 -19.69 30.73
CA PRO A 56 14.34 -18.34 30.20
C PRO A 56 14.89 -18.19 28.78
N SER A 57 15.89 -18.99 28.37
CA SER A 57 16.40 -18.98 27.00
C SER A 57 15.35 -19.47 25.99
N CYS A 58 14.55 -20.47 26.36
CA CYS A 58 13.42 -20.94 25.55
C CYS A 58 12.30 -19.89 25.45
N ILE A 59 11.99 -19.21 26.56
CA ILE A 59 11.01 -18.11 26.59
C ILE A 59 11.49 -16.94 25.72
N ALA A 60 12.79 -16.61 25.75
CA ALA A 60 13.38 -15.58 24.90
C ALA A 60 13.31 -15.94 23.40
N LEU A 61 13.61 -17.19 23.03
CA LEU A 61 13.47 -17.68 21.65
C LEU A 61 12.01 -17.62 21.16
N LEU A 62 11.04 -18.00 22.01
CA LEU A 62 9.62 -17.87 21.70
C LEU A 62 9.19 -16.40 21.53
N ALA A 63 9.65 -15.51 22.43
CA ALA A 63 9.37 -14.08 22.35
C ALA A 63 9.95 -13.45 21.07
N VAL A 64 11.21 -13.77 20.72
CA VAL A 64 11.83 -13.34 19.45
C VAL A 64 11.05 -13.87 18.25
N THR A 65 10.59 -15.12 18.27
CA THR A 65 9.76 -15.72 17.21
C THR A 65 8.46 -14.94 16.99
N VAL A 66 7.74 -14.61 18.07
CA VAL A 66 6.46 -13.89 18.00
C VAL A 66 6.67 -12.43 17.57
N LEU A 67 7.71 -11.76 18.07
CA LEU A 67 8.08 -10.39 17.68
C LEU A 67 8.64 -10.32 16.24
N ALA A 68 9.15 -11.42 15.70
CA ALA A 68 9.62 -11.53 14.32
C ALA A 68 8.50 -11.70 13.27
N ASN A 69 7.22 -11.56 13.62
CA ASN A 69 6.05 -11.64 12.70
C ASN A 69 5.94 -10.48 11.68
N ASN A 70 7.06 -9.84 11.34
CA ASN A 70 7.20 -8.84 10.27
C ASN A 70 7.65 -9.51 8.98
N TYR A 71 7.22 -8.96 7.83
CA TYR A 71 7.36 -9.60 6.51
C TYR A 71 8.80 -9.88 6.07
N GLU A 72 9.77 -9.03 6.44
CA GLU A 72 11.18 -9.20 6.10
C GLU A 72 11.88 -10.30 6.92
N ASN A 73 11.30 -10.72 8.05
CA ASN A 73 11.96 -11.61 9.01
C ASN A 73 11.69 -13.10 8.75
N THR A 74 11.13 -13.46 7.60
CA THR A 74 10.87 -14.86 7.19
C THR A 74 12.13 -15.73 7.31
N THR A 75 13.30 -15.23 6.90
CA THR A 75 14.60 -15.93 7.04
C THR A 75 14.96 -16.20 8.50
N LEU A 76 14.66 -15.27 9.41
CA LEU A 76 14.89 -15.45 10.85
C LEU A 76 13.94 -16.48 11.45
N ALA A 77 12.66 -16.48 11.05
CA ALA A 77 11.68 -17.49 11.48
C ALA A 77 12.08 -18.90 11.02
N ILE A 78 12.54 -19.05 9.77
CA ILE A 78 13.07 -20.32 9.24
C ILE A 78 14.34 -20.75 10.01
N GLY A 79 15.24 -19.81 10.31
CA GLY A 79 16.44 -20.08 11.11
C GLY A 79 16.11 -20.59 12.51
N ILE A 80 15.21 -19.92 13.24
CA ILE A 80 14.77 -20.34 14.58
C ILE A 80 14.04 -21.69 14.51
N GLY A 81 13.18 -21.91 13.51
CA GLY A 81 12.52 -23.20 13.30
C GLY A 81 13.50 -24.34 13.03
N SER A 82 14.58 -24.07 12.29
CA SER A 82 15.65 -25.04 12.03
C SER A 82 16.42 -25.39 13.31
N ILE A 83 16.75 -24.40 14.13
CA ILE A 83 17.39 -24.59 15.45
C ILE A 83 16.48 -25.39 16.39
N ALA A 84 15.18 -25.08 16.43
CA ALA A 84 14.20 -25.81 17.23
C ALA A 84 14.05 -27.27 16.76
N ALA A 85 13.99 -27.52 15.46
CA ALA A 85 13.92 -28.87 14.90
C ALA A 85 15.17 -29.70 15.22
N ILE A 86 16.37 -29.11 15.13
CA ILE A 86 17.63 -29.76 15.51
C ILE A 86 17.65 -30.05 17.01
N ALA A 87 17.27 -29.08 17.85
CA ALA A 87 17.19 -29.27 19.30
C ALA A 87 16.22 -30.42 19.67
N GLY A 88 15.05 -30.46 19.02
CA GLY A 88 14.05 -31.53 19.17
C GLY A 88 14.58 -32.91 18.77
N ALA A 89 15.20 -33.02 17.59
CA ALA A 89 15.79 -34.28 17.11
C ALA A 89 16.93 -34.77 18.00
N CYS A 90 17.63 -33.87 18.70
CA CYS A 90 18.69 -34.21 19.64
C CYS A 90 18.20 -34.64 21.03
N LEU A 91 16.92 -34.49 21.39
CA LEU A 91 16.43 -34.70 22.77
C LEU A 91 16.73 -36.11 23.30
N GLU A 92 16.49 -37.17 22.51
CA GLU A 92 16.78 -38.54 22.95
C GLU A 92 18.29 -38.78 23.16
N SER A 93 19.13 -38.21 22.28
CA SER A 93 20.58 -38.29 22.40
C SER A 93 21.09 -37.50 23.62
N LEU A 94 20.50 -36.34 23.90
CA LEU A 94 20.78 -35.52 25.08
C LEU A 94 20.30 -36.21 26.36
N ASN A 95 19.19 -36.94 26.32
CA ASN A 95 18.70 -37.76 27.45
C ASN A 95 19.64 -38.93 27.76
N ALA A 96 20.08 -39.64 26.72
CA ALA A 96 21.03 -40.74 26.85
C ALA A 96 22.42 -40.25 27.30
N TRP A 97 22.89 -39.10 26.80
CA TRP A 97 24.12 -38.50 27.27
C TRP A 97 23.99 -38.00 28.71
N GLY A 98 22.89 -37.31 29.04
CA GLY A 98 22.57 -36.80 30.37
C GLY A 98 22.60 -37.90 31.44
N ARG A 99 21.90 -39.01 31.22
CA ARG A 99 21.94 -40.20 32.12
C ARG A 99 23.35 -40.68 32.47
N ASN A 100 24.28 -40.58 31.54
CA ASN A 100 25.66 -41.05 31.72
C ASN A 100 26.63 -39.96 32.22
N ASN A 101 26.23 -38.68 32.23
CA ASN A 101 27.14 -37.54 32.45
C ASN A 101 26.60 -36.45 33.41
N TRP A 102 25.37 -36.59 33.95
CA TRP A 102 24.71 -35.58 34.80
C TRP A 102 25.56 -35.07 35.96
N ILE A 103 26.40 -35.95 36.53
CA ILE A 103 27.36 -35.64 37.61
C ILE A 103 28.29 -34.48 37.24
N ALA A 104 28.56 -34.23 35.96
CA ALA A 104 29.43 -33.12 35.53
C ALA A 104 28.76 -31.73 35.60
N PHE A 105 27.42 -31.64 35.65
CA PHE A 105 26.70 -30.36 35.48
C PHE A 105 25.43 -30.18 36.33
N SER A 106 24.98 -31.18 37.10
CA SER A 106 23.78 -31.12 37.94
C SER A 106 24.02 -31.62 39.36
N SER A 107 23.14 -31.22 40.29
CA SER A 107 23.10 -31.76 41.66
C SER A 107 22.32 -33.08 41.75
N GLN A 108 21.35 -33.31 40.84
CA GLN A 108 20.53 -34.51 40.80
C GLN A 108 20.49 -35.15 39.39
N ASN A 109 20.26 -36.47 39.31
CA ASN A 109 19.92 -37.11 38.04
C ASN A 109 18.43 -36.92 37.75
N TYR A 110 18.12 -36.19 36.66
CA TYR A 110 16.75 -35.96 36.21
C TYR A 110 16.37 -36.77 34.96
N PHE A 111 17.33 -37.45 34.33
CA PHE A 111 17.14 -38.01 32.99
C PHE A 111 16.61 -39.45 33.09
N ASP A 112 15.32 -39.64 32.88
CA ASP A 112 14.68 -40.95 32.98
C ASP A 112 14.80 -41.79 31.69
N PRO A 113 14.62 -43.13 31.74
CA PRO A 113 14.70 -43.99 30.56
C PRO A 113 13.70 -43.67 29.45
N ASN A 114 12.55 -43.08 29.78
CA ASN A 114 11.49 -42.71 28.82
C ASN A 114 11.63 -41.27 28.31
N GLY A 115 12.52 -40.47 28.93
CA GLY A 115 12.71 -39.06 28.63
C GLY A 115 11.52 -38.17 28.99
N LEU A 116 10.65 -38.57 29.92
CA LEU A 116 9.52 -37.76 30.37
C LEU A 116 9.97 -36.37 30.84
N PHE A 117 11.05 -36.31 31.62
CA PHE A 117 11.53 -35.06 32.18
C PHE A 117 12.10 -34.10 31.12
N ILE A 118 13.03 -34.57 30.28
CA ILE A 118 13.58 -33.74 29.20
C ILE A 118 12.52 -33.41 28.13
N GLY A 119 11.57 -34.31 27.90
CA GLY A 119 10.40 -34.07 27.04
C GLY A 119 9.48 -32.98 27.58
N ALA A 120 9.25 -32.93 28.90
CA ALA A 120 8.47 -31.89 29.55
C ALA A 120 9.18 -30.53 29.54
N PHE A 121 10.45 -30.47 29.96
CA PHE A 121 11.13 -29.20 30.23
C PHE A 121 11.97 -28.65 29.08
N ALA A 122 12.41 -29.48 28.13
CA ALA A 122 13.07 -29.04 26.89
C ALA A 122 12.22 -29.32 25.64
N GLY A 123 11.54 -30.47 25.58
CA GLY A 123 10.66 -30.83 24.45
C GLY A 123 9.47 -29.90 24.30
N ALA A 124 8.68 -29.67 25.35
CA ALA A 124 7.47 -28.86 25.25
C ALA A 124 7.75 -27.40 24.82
N PRO A 125 8.77 -26.67 25.35
CA PRO A 125 9.14 -25.35 24.84
C PRO A 125 9.61 -25.36 23.39
N VAL A 126 10.34 -26.40 22.95
CA VAL A 126 10.74 -26.58 21.54
C VAL A 126 9.53 -26.80 20.63
N VAL A 127 8.57 -27.62 21.06
CA VAL A 127 7.32 -27.87 20.31
C VAL A 127 6.45 -26.61 20.24
N ILE A 128 6.29 -25.88 21.33
CA ILE A 128 5.55 -24.60 21.36
C ILE A 128 6.22 -23.57 20.44
N THR A 129 7.55 -23.48 20.45
CA THR A 129 8.31 -22.60 19.55
C THR A 129 8.15 -23.03 18.09
N SER A 130 8.18 -24.33 17.81
CA SER A 130 7.97 -24.87 16.46
C SER A 130 6.56 -24.58 15.94
N LEU A 131 5.53 -24.72 16.78
CA LEU A 131 4.15 -24.35 16.44
C LEU A 131 3.99 -22.84 16.22
N ALA A 132 4.68 -22.01 17.01
CA ALA A 132 4.72 -20.56 16.80
C ALA A 132 5.41 -20.17 15.49
N VAL A 133 6.55 -20.81 15.14
CA VAL A 133 7.20 -20.64 13.83
C VAL A 133 6.27 -21.05 12.69
N VAL A 134 5.61 -22.22 12.77
CA VAL A 134 4.64 -22.66 11.77
C VAL A 134 3.47 -21.68 11.66
N GLY A 135 2.96 -21.13 12.77
CA GLY A 135 1.94 -20.09 12.77
C GLY A 135 2.39 -18.80 12.06
N VAL A 136 3.60 -18.31 12.34
CA VAL A 136 4.18 -17.14 11.67
C VAL A 136 4.41 -17.40 10.18
N LEU A 137 4.96 -18.57 9.81
CA LEU A 137 5.17 -18.96 8.42
C LEU A 137 3.86 -19.15 7.65
N LEU A 138 2.79 -19.65 8.28
CA LEU A 138 1.46 -19.72 7.68
C LEU A 138 0.84 -18.33 7.51
N ILE A 139 1.03 -17.41 8.47
CA ILE A 139 0.59 -16.01 8.33
C ILE A 139 1.38 -15.30 7.22
N GLN A 140 2.69 -15.54 7.10
CA GLN A 140 3.53 -15.02 6.02
C GLN A 140 3.14 -15.63 4.67
N LEU A 141 2.91 -16.95 4.59
CA LEU A 141 2.42 -17.63 3.40
C LEU A 141 1.05 -17.10 2.98
N LEU A 142 0.11 -16.90 3.91
CA LEU A 142 -1.20 -16.32 3.60
C LEU A 142 -1.08 -14.88 3.08
N LYS A 143 -0.16 -14.07 3.61
CA LYS A 143 0.16 -12.73 3.06
C LYS A 143 0.72 -12.83 1.63
N VAL A 144 1.77 -13.63 1.40
CA VAL A 144 2.39 -13.83 0.08
C VAL A 144 1.43 -14.44 -0.94
N SER A 145 0.65 -15.45 -0.53
CA SER A 145 -0.41 -16.04 -1.36
C SER A 145 -1.54 -15.04 -1.62
N SER A 146 -1.84 -14.13 -0.69
CA SER A 146 -2.66 -12.95 -0.98
C SER A 146 -2.03 -12.11 -2.08
N ASP A 147 -0.74 -11.79 -1.98
CA ASP A 147 -0.08 -10.84 -2.87
C ASP A 147 0.07 -11.41 -4.30
N VAL A 148 0.21 -12.74 -4.42
CA VAL A 148 0.10 -13.49 -5.69
C VAL A 148 -1.36 -13.61 -6.17
N ALA A 149 -2.31 -13.87 -5.26
CA ALA A 149 -3.74 -13.95 -5.56
C ALA A 149 -4.45 -12.59 -5.68
N VAL A 150 -3.70 -11.48 -5.79
CA VAL A 150 -4.26 -10.20 -6.30
C VAL A 150 -4.90 -10.43 -7.67
N SER A 151 -4.37 -11.37 -8.47
CA SER A 151 -4.94 -11.77 -9.76
C SER A 151 -6.36 -12.38 -9.71
N ASN A 152 -6.94 -12.70 -8.54
CA ASN A 152 -8.28 -13.30 -8.47
C ASN A 152 -9.10 -12.88 -7.22
N ARG A 153 -9.91 -11.83 -7.41
CA ARG A 153 -11.22 -11.39 -6.83
C ARG A 153 -11.78 -11.89 -5.47
N GLN A 154 -11.31 -12.98 -4.84
CA GLN A 154 -11.94 -13.60 -3.66
C GLN A 154 -11.43 -13.12 -2.28
N LYS A 155 -10.41 -12.24 -2.22
CA LYS A 155 -9.69 -11.88 -0.98
C LYS A 155 -10.58 -11.52 0.22
N TYR A 156 -11.57 -10.66 0.04
CA TYR A 156 -12.28 -10.02 1.16
C TYR A 156 -13.05 -11.00 2.04
N ILE A 157 -13.69 -12.03 1.45
CA ILE A 157 -14.52 -12.98 2.21
C ILE A 157 -13.65 -13.85 3.14
N ILE A 158 -12.50 -14.32 2.65
CA ILE A 158 -11.62 -15.23 3.42
C ILE A 158 -10.88 -14.47 4.53
N TYR A 159 -10.40 -13.26 4.26
CA TYR A 159 -9.80 -12.42 5.30
C TYR A 159 -10.80 -12.05 6.40
N GLU A 160 -12.02 -11.64 6.04
CA GLU A 160 -13.04 -11.34 7.05
C GLU A 160 -13.43 -12.59 7.85
N TYR A 161 -13.52 -13.77 7.23
CA TYR A 161 -13.79 -15.03 7.96
C TYR A 161 -12.66 -15.39 8.94
N ALA A 162 -11.40 -15.33 8.51
CA ALA A 162 -10.26 -15.61 9.37
C ALA A 162 -10.15 -14.61 10.52
N GLU A 163 -10.38 -13.32 10.24
CA GLU A 163 -10.38 -12.28 11.26
C GLU A 163 -11.58 -12.40 12.22
N ARG A 164 -12.77 -12.78 11.73
CA ARG A 164 -13.95 -13.06 12.57
C ARG A 164 -13.74 -14.28 13.44
N LEU A 165 -13.10 -15.34 12.95
CA LEU A 165 -12.72 -16.52 13.75
C LEU A 165 -11.73 -16.15 14.86
N LEU A 166 -10.64 -15.43 14.52
CA LEU A 166 -9.67 -14.95 15.51
C LEU A 166 -10.32 -14.02 16.54
N ARG A 167 -11.12 -13.03 16.09
CA ARG A 167 -11.85 -12.12 16.99
C ARG A 167 -12.90 -12.83 17.83
N SER A 168 -13.47 -13.95 17.37
CA SER A 168 -14.37 -14.79 18.17
C SER A 168 -13.59 -15.58 19.23
N TRP A 169 -12.41 -16.12 18.89
CA TRP A 169 -11.52 -16.81 19.82
C TRP A 169 -11.05 -15.89 20.96
N PHE A 170 -10.76 -14.62 20.65
CA PHE A 170 -10.39 -13.60 21.64
C PHE A 170 -11.57 -12.90 22.34
N LYS A 171 -12.84 -13.21 22.04
CA LYS A 171 -14.02 -12.54 22.63
C LYS A 171 -14.83 -13.41 23.60
N LEU A 172 -14.16 -13.93 24.63
CA LEU A 172 -14.83 -14.28 25.89
C LEU A 172 -15.10 -13.01 26.74
N SER A 173 -16.01 -12.14 26.29
CA SER A 173 -16.89 -11.30 27.13
C SER A 173 -17.68 -10.26 26.33
N LYS A 174 -18.84 -9.86 26.90
CA LYS A 174 -19.74 -8.75 26.47
C LYS A 174 -20.30 -8.88 25.04
N GLY A 175 -21.47 -9.51 24.95
CA GLY A 175 -22.22 -9.63 23.70
C GLY A 175 -23.08 -8.42 23.36
N ALA A 176 -23.33 -8.24 22.06
CA ALA A 176 -24.45 -7.53 21.48
C ALA A 176 -24.90 -8.34 20.25
N ALA A 177 -26.20 -8.56 20.07
CA ALA A 177 -26.69 -9.40 18.98
C ALA A 177 -26.80 -8.64 17.67
N TYR A 178 -26.44 -9.29 16.56
CA TYR A 178 -26.55 -8.76 15.19
C TYR A 178 -27.37 -9.75 14.34
N ARG A 179 -28.25 -9.24 13.48
CA ARG A 179 -29.06 -10.06 12.54
C ARG A 179 -28.37 -10.15 11.17
N PRO A 180 -28.40 -11.32 10.51
CA PRO A 180 -27.88 -11.47 9.15
C PRO A 180 -28.81 -10.83 8.09
N PHE A 181 -28.24 -10.61 6.91
CA PHE A 181 -28.89 -10.15 5.68
C PHE A 181 -29.50 -11.35 4.92
N ASP A 182 -30.62 -11.13 4.21
CA ASP A 182 -31.33 -12.17 3.44
C ASP A 182 -31.00 -12.03 1.94
N SER A 183 -30.80 -13.14 1.24
CA SER A 183 -30.22 -13.17 -0.12
C SER A 183 -31.28 -13.34 -1.21
N ARG A 184 -32.39 -12.59 -1.14
CA ARG A 184 -33.57 -12.79 -2.00
C ARG A 184 -34.00 -11.61 -2.87
N ASP A 185 -33.37 -10.44 -2.72
CA ASP A 185 -33.70 -9.23 -3.49
C ASP A 185 -32.81 -9.05 -4.75
N ALA A 186 -32.27 -10.15 -5.28
CA ALA A 186 -31.19 -10.16 -6.29
C ALA A 186 -31.60 -10.74 -7.65
N GLU A 187 -32.87 -10.61 -8.04
CA GLU A 187 -33.38 -11.17 -9.30
C GLU A 187 -34.59 -10.37 -9.82
N ASP A 188 -34.37 -9.31 -10.62
CA ASP A 188 -35.41 -8.80 -11.54
C ASP A 188 -34.90 -7.97 -12.73
N LEU A 189 -35.69 -7.99 -13.82
CA LEU A 189 -35.73 -7.08 -14.99
C LEU A 189 -34.46 -6.85 -15.82
N THR A 190 -34.19 -7.79 -16.74
CA THR A 190 -33.55 -7.49 -18.04
C THR A 190 -34.57 -6.88 -19.02
N GLY A 191 -34.15 -5.98 -19.92
CA GLY A 191 -35.02 -5.35 -20.93
C GLY A 191 -34.26 -4.88 -22.20
N PRO A 192 -34.85 -4.93 -23.42
CA PRO A 192 -34.09 -4.74 -24.66
C PRO A 192 -34.27 -3.40 -25.41
N VAL A 193 -33.15 -2.89 -25.94
CA VAL A 193 -32.92 -2.25 -27.26
C VAL A 193 -34.02 -1.40 -27.92
N THR A 194 -33.72 -0.12 -28.23
CA THR A 194 -34.10 0.50 -29.52
C THR A 194 -33.21 1.71 -29.89
N SER A 195 -33.38 2.27 -31.10
CA SER A 195 -32.42 3.12 -31.82
C SER A 195 -32.81 4.60 -31.99
N MET A 196 -31.83 5.45 -32.33
CA MET A 196 -31.83 6.67 -33.20
C MET A 196 -30.77 7.69 -32.68
N SER A 197 -30.23 8.66 -33.43
CA SER A 197 -29.93 8.82 -34.88
C SER A 197 -29.01 10.06 -35.04
N THR A 198 -28.34 10.25 -36.18
CA THR A 198 -27.34 11.34 -36.40
C THR A 198 -27.94 12.72 -36.69
N SER A 199 -27.30 13.82 -36.25
CA SER A 199 -27.12 15.07 -37.04
C SER A 199 -26.39 16.22 -36.28
N TYR A 200 -26.08 17.31 -37.01
CA TYR A 200 -25.48 18.58 -36.56
C TYR A 200 -23.99 18.56 -36.17
N GLY A 201 -23.19 19.62 -36.44
CA GLY A 201 -23.47 20.80 -37.25
C GLY A 201 -22.29 21.79 -37.30
N LYS A 202 -21.97 22.36 -38.47
CA LYS A 202 -20.91 23.39 -38.59
C LYS A 202 -21.36 24.71 -37.95
N LEU A 203 -20.60 25.18 -36.95
CA LEU A 203 -20.66 26.55 -36.44
C LEU A 203 -19.31 27.25 -36.64
N ARG A 204 -19.35 28.58 -36.77
CA ARG A 204 -18.17 29.44 -36.96
C ARG A 204 -17.80 30.10 -35.65
N TYR A 205 -16.49 30.21 -35.37
CA TYR A 205 -15.99 30.99 -34.24
C TYR A 205 -16.38 32.46 -34.37
N HIS A 206 -16.89 33.03 -33.27
CA HIS A 206 -16.79 34.44 -32.96
C HIS A 206 -16.00 34.57 -31.66
N HIS A 207 -15.03 35.46 -31.64
CA HIS A 207 -14.21 35.75 -30.46
C HIS A 207 -14.85 36.91 -29.67
N PRO A 208 -15.26 36.73 -28.40
CA PRO A 208 -15.49 37.84 -27.48
C PRO A 208 -14.15 38.33 -26.90
N ASN A 209 -14.12 39.60 -26.50
CA ASN A 209 -12.98 40.20 -25.81
C ASN A 209 -13.09 40.05 -24.28
N SER A 210 -11.98 40.28 -23.60
CA SER A 210 -11.86 40.24 -22.14
C SER A 210 -12.56 41.42 -21.46
N SER A 211 -13.74 41.19 -20.89
CA SER A 211 -14.30 41.98 -19.77
C SER A 211 -15.47 41.23 -19.13
N GLU A 212 -15.61 41.35 -17.81
CA GLU A 212 -16.78 40.92 -17.01
C GLU A 212 -17.10 39.42 -17.01
N CYS A 213 -16.75 38.75 -15.90
CA CYS A 213 -17.50 37.61 -15.39
C CYS A 213 -17.92 37.95 -13.96
N ALA A 214 -19.21 38.22 -13.78
CA ALA A 214 -19.81 38.50 -12.47
C ALA A 214 -20.01 37.19 -11.67
N ASN A 215 -20.55 37.32 -10.45
CA ASN A 215 -20.84 36.20 -9.57
C ASN A 215 -22.01 35.34 -10.10
N ASP A 216 -21.72 34.35 -10.96
CA ASP A 216 -22.66 33.29 -11.33
C ASP A 216 -22.09 31.91 -11.00
N GLY A 217 -22.90 31.09 -10.34
CA GLY A 217 -22.49 29.81 -9.74
C GLY A 217 -21.75 28.91 -10.73
N GLY A 218 -20.47 28.65 -10.46
CA GLY A 218 -19.56 27.91 -11.33
C GLY A 218 -18.29 27.53 -10.58
N PHE A 219 -17.50 26.66 -11.19
CA PHE A 219 -16.44 25.91 -10.56
C PHE A 219 -15.21 25.83 -11.45
N ARG A 220 -14.04 26.10 -10.89
CA ARG A 220 -12.75 26.01 -11.57
C ARG A 220 -11.89 24.92 -10.96
N ALA A 221 -11.63 23.88 -11.75
CA ALA A 221 -10.62 22.88 -11.48
C ALA A 221 -9.34 23.19 -12.25
N THR A 222 -8.19 22.88 -11.69
CA THR A 222 -6.90 22.92 -12.41
C THR A 222 -5.93 21.87 -11.89
N GLY A 223 -5.00 21.45 -12.73
CA GLY A 223 -3.71 20.84 -12.37
C GLY A 223 -2.73 21.19 -13.49
N MET A 224 -1.43 21.37 -13.28
CA MET A 224 -0.64 20.75 -12.24
C MET A 224 0.72 21.44 -12.09
N PHE A 225 1.42 21.22 -10.96
CA PHE A 225 2.75 21.82 -10.73
C PHE A 225 3.69 20.82 -10.06
N ARG A 226 4.99 20.86 -10.43
CA ARG A 226 5.97 19.80 -10.19
C ARG A 226 7.36 20.33 -9.79
N PHE A 227 7.50 20.56 -8.50
CA PHE A 227 8.70 21.10 -7.85
C PHE A 227 9.98 20.18 -8.03
N THR A 228 11.25 20.64 -8.10
CA THR A 228 12.50 19.78 -8.30
C THR A 228 13.59 19.81 -7.15
N GLN A 229 14.85 19.32 -7.20
CA GLN A 229 15.78 19.43 -6.02
C GLN A 229 17.28 19.53 -6.32
N GLU A 230 18.08 19.85 -5.29
CA GLU A 230 19.54 19.95 -5.30
C GLU A 230 20.21 19.07 -4.23
N GLU A 231 21.14 18.23 -4.68
CA GLU A 231 22.45 18.04 -4.05
C GLU A 231 23.40 17.38 -5.09
N GLY A 232 24.67 17.79 -5.14
CA GLY A 232 25.75 17.08 -5.85
C GLY A 232 25.91 17.32 -7.36
N GLU A 233 27.17 17.46 -7.78
CA GLU A 233 27.56 17.57 -9.20
C GLU A 233 27.62 16.18 -9.88
N GLY A 234 27.01 16.02 -11.06
CA GLY A 234 27.16 14.78 -11.84
C GLY A 234 26.23 14.66 -13.05
N LYS A 235 26.78 14.70 -14.27
CA LYS A 235 25.99 14.59 -15.52
C LYS A 235 25.39 13.19 -15.73
N ARG A 236 24.05 13.09 -15.83
CA ARG A 236 23.27 12.10 -16.60
C ARG A 236 21.78 12.50 -16.63
N THR A 237 21.09 12.21 -17.73
CA THR A 237 19.74 12.73 -18.03
C THR A 237 18.65 11.65 -17.96
N TYR A 238 17.75 11.72 -16.97
CA TYR A 238 16.54 10.90 -16.87
C TYR A 238 15.41 11.68 -16.17
N ASN A 239 14.17 11.59 -16.66
CA ASN A 239 13.02 12.33 -16.12
C ASN A 239 12.40 11.60 -14.91
N ILE A 240 12.78 11.99 -13.67
CA ILE A 240 12.21 11.47 -12.41
C ILE A 240 12.12 12.59 -11.35
N PHE A 241 11.42 13.69 -11.67
CA PHE A 241 11.55 14.97 -10.93
C PHE A 241 10.30 15.58 -10.28
N GLY A 242 9.49 14.73 -9.64
CA GLY A 242 8.43 15.11 -8.70
C GLY A 242 8.83 15.99 -7.50
N PHE A 243 7.82 16.47 -6.75
CA PHE A 243 7.81 17.77 -6.08
C PHE A 243 8.85 18.01 -4.94
N ARG A 244 9.94 18.76 -5.19
CA ARG A 244 10.89 19.24 -4.15
C ARG A 244 11.35 20.75 -4.13
N LYS A 245 11.16 21.63 -5.15
CA LYS A 245 11.74 23.03 -5.29
C LYS A 245 10.75 24.21 -5.31
N GLY A 246 11.25 25.44 -5.48
CA GLY A 246 10.47 26.67 -5.43
C GLY A 246 9.89 26.92 -4.04
N SER A 247 9.33 28.10 -3.79
CA SER A 247 8.54 28.30 -2.58
C SER A 247 7.09 27.84 -2.80
N PRO A 248 6.51 27.03 -1.90
CA PRO A 248 5.07 26.82 -1.84
C PRO A 248 4.28 28.15 -1.75
N SER A 249 4.87 29.22 -1.19
CA SER A 249 4.27 30.55 -1.18
C SER A 249 4.25 31.24 -2.56
N GLN A 250 5.25 30.99 -3.41
CA GLN A 250 5.30 31.55 -4.77
C GLN A 250 4.25 30.89 -5.66
N LEU A 251 4.10 29.56 -5.63
CA LEU A 251 3.01 28.94 -6.37
C LEU A 251 1.64 29.31 -5.78
N ALA A 252 1.49 29.40 -4.45
CA ALA A 252 0.22 29.87 -3.87
C ALA A 252 -0.16 31.28 -4.35
N ALA A 253 0.80 32.20 -4.44
CA ALA A 253 0.59 33.55 -4.98
C ALA A 253 0.21 33.54 -6.46
N TYR A 254 0.84 32.68 -7.27
CA TYR A 254 0.50 32.50 -8.68
C TYR A 254 -0.87 31.83 -8.88
N LEU A 255 -1.18 30.75 -8.17
CA LEU A 255 -2.50 30.11 -8.20
C LEU A 255 -3.58 31.13 -7.80
N LYS A 256 -3.29 32.00 -6.83
CA LYS A 256 -4.14 33.16 -6.47
C LYS A 256 -4.28 34.22 -7.57
N SER A 257 -3.40 34.27 -8.56
CA SER A 257 -3.57 35.10 -9.76
C SER A 257 -4.41 34.42 -10.87
N LEU A 258 -4.61 33.10 -10.80
CA LEU A 258 -5.52 32.35 -11.68
C LEU A 258 -6.96 32.30 -11.15
N MET A 259 -7.22 32.85 -9.95
CA MET A 259 -8.41 32.54 -9.14
C MET A 259 -9.75 33.10 -9.68
N PRO A 260 -10.90 32.56 -9.22
CA PRO A 260 -11.05 31.48 -8.23
C PRO A 260 -10.55 30.11 -8.73
N ILE A 261 -10.06 29.30 -7.79
CA ILE A 261 -9.73 27.88 -7.96
C ILE A 261 -10.43 27.14 -6.84
N ASP A 262 -11.17 26.10 -7.18
CA ASP A 262 -12.05 25.39 -6.26
C ASP A 262 -11.56 23.97 -5.99
N VAL A 263 -10.93 23.36 -7.00
CA VAL A 263 -10.16 22.10 -6.90
C VAL A 263 -8.81 22.27 -7.62
N LEU A 264 -7.75 21.82 -6.98
CA LEU A 264 -6.39 21.74 -7.50
C LEU A 264 -5.90 20.28 -7.45
N CYS A 265 -5.70 19.67 -8.61
CA CYS A 265 -5.10 18.36 -8.78
C CYS A 265 -3.57 18.48 -8.84
N LEU A 266 -2.84 17.59 -8.15
CA LEU A 266 -1.39 17.56 -8.09
C LEU A 266 -0.85 16.12 -8.23
N ASN A 267 0.12 15.91 -9.11
CA ASN A 267 0.87 14.66 -9.25
C ASN A 267 2.30 14.78 -8.70
N GLU A 268 2.93 13.63 -8.45
CA GLU A 268 4.27 13.48 -7.86
C GLU A 268 4.54 14.38 -6.64
N VAL A 269 3.52 14.66 -5.83
CA VAL A 269 3.62 15.44 -4.60
C VAL A 269 4.51 14.68 -3.62
N SER A 270 5.64 15.28 -3.23
CA SER A 270 6.47 14.76 -2.16
C SER A 270 5.83 15.04 -0.80
N ILE A 271 5.84 14.04 0.09
CA ILE A 271 5.49 14.25 1.50
C ILE A 271 6.67 14.72 2.35
N LYS A 272 7.90 14.74 1.78
CA LYS A 272 9.06 15.34 2.45
C LYS A 272 8.83 16.83 2.66
N ASP A 273 9.38 17.35 3.74
CA ASP A 273 9.36 18.76 4.16
C ASP A 273 7.96 19.38 4.30
N ARG A 274 6.90 18.55 4.36
CA ARG A 274 5.48 18.95 4.50
C ARG A 274 5.05 19.98 3.43
N ARG A 275 5.58 19.86 2.21
CA ARG A 275 5.41 20.88 1.15
C ARG A 275 3.95 21.05 0.71
N LEU A 276 3.15 19.98 0.75
CA LEU A 276 1.70 20.02 0.54
C LEU A 276 0.98 20.87 1.62
N ASP A 277 1.26 20.64 2.90
CA ASP A 277 0.71 21.43 4.02
C ASP A 277 1.09 22.91 3.88
N GLN A 278 2.31 23.19 3.39
CA GLN A 278 2.78 24.55 3.16
C GLN A 278 2.01 25.22 2.02
N LEU A 279 1.82 24.55 0.88
CA LEU A 279 1.01 25.09 -0.22
C LEU A 279 -0.43 25.36 0.26
N THR A 280 -1.06 24.38 0.90
CA THR A 280 -2.45 24.46 1.39
C THR A 280 -2.65 25.70 2.27
N ARG A 281 -1.77 25.91 3.26
CA ARG A 281 -1.82 27.09 4.16
C ARG A 281 -1.58 28.43 3.45
N HIS A 282 -0.78 28.47 2.40
CA HIS A 282 -0.59 29.71 1.63
C HIS A 282 -1.74 29.97 0.65
N LEU A 283 -2.51 28.95 0.25
CA LEU A 283 -3.77 29.10 -0.49
C LEU A 283 -4.87 29.65 0.43
N GLY A 284 -5.08 29.07 1.61
CA GLY A 284 -5.99 29.65 2.61
C GLY A 284 -6.45 28.65 3.68
N GLU A 285 -7.16 29.13 4.69
CA GLU A 285 -7.72 28.30 5.76
C GLU A 285 -8.97 27.52 5.31
N GLU A 286 -9.62 27.98 4.25
CA GLU A 286 -10.73 27.30 3.58
C GLU A 286 -10.28 26.06 2.80
N TYR A 287 -9.00 25.98 2.40
CA TYR A 287 -8.46 24.90 1.59
C TYR A 287 -8.06 23.67 2.43
N LYS A 288 -8.48 22.50 1.97
CA LYS A 288 -8.15 21.18 2.55
C LYS A 288 -7.47 20.31 1.49
N SER A 289 -6.45 19.56 1.89
CA SER A 289 -5.70 18.67 1.00
C SER A 289 -5.88 17.20 1.35
N PHE A 290 -6.09 16.38 0.32
CA PHE A 290 -6.20 14.92 0.38
C PHE A 290 -5.07 14.31 -0.45
N PHE A 291 -4.33 13.34 0.10
CA PHE A 291 -3.14 12.77 -0.53
C PHE A 291 -3.13 11.24 -0.41
N PHE A 292 -2.70 10.55 -1.48
CA PHE A 292 -2.39 9.13 -1.45
C PHE A 292 -1.08 8.83 -2.19
N SER A 293 -0.25 7.95 -1.63
CA SER A 293 1.10 7.64 -2.12
C SER A 293 1.14 6.67 -3.32
N THR A 294 2.13 6.87 -4.20
CA THR A 294 2.33 6.11 -5.46
C THR A 294 3.57 5.21 -5.40
N THR A 295 3.72 4.42 -4.34
CA THR A 295 4.82 3.44 -4.19
C THR A 295 4.38 2.22 -3.37
N ALA A 296 4.97 1.05 -3.65
CA ALA A 296 4.86 -0.14 -2.80
C ALA A 296 5.78 -0.12 -1.56
N ASN A 297 6.79 0.76 -1.55
CA ASN A 297 7.85 0.74 -0.53
C ASN A 297 7.38 1.23 0.84
N LYS A 298 8.04 0.73 1.89
CA LYS A 298 7.79 1.07 3.30
C LYS A 298 7.81 2.56 3.63
N ASN A 299 8.64 3.33 2.93
CA ASN A 299 8.71 4.79 3.04
C ASN A 299 8.23 5.41 1.72
N PRO A 300 6.92 5.69 1.57
CA PRO A 300 6.41 6.36 0.39
C PRO A 300 6.89 7.81 0.33
N GLU A 301 7.69 8.16 -0.68
CA GLU A 301 8.22 9.52 -0.81
C GLU A 301 7.28 10.45 -1.61
N PHE A 302 6.55 9.90 -2.58
CA PHE A 302 5.72 10.65 -3.54
C PHE A 302 4.29 10.09 -3.63
N GLY A 303 3.37 10.91 -4.16
CA GLY A 303 2.00 10.51 -4.46
C GLY A 303 1.21 11.56 -5.24
N ASN A 304 -0.09 11.35 -5.30
CA ASN A 304 -1.04 12.28 -5.92
C ASN A 304 -1.84 12.98 -4.82
N ALA A 305 -2.31 14.20 -5.09
CA ALA A 305 -3.15 14.97 -4.17
C ALA A 305 -4.25 15.75 -4.87
N VAL A 306 -5.29 16.08 -4.09
CA VAL A 306 -6.33 17.04 -4.42
C VAL A 306 -6.40 18.07 -3.29
N ILE A 307 -6.30 19.36 -3.62
CA ILE A 307 -6.58 20.47 -2.68
C ILE A 307 -7.90 21.13 -3.08
N THR A 308 -8.79 21.42 -2.14
CA THR A 308 -10.10 22.02 -2.45
C THR A 308 -10.62 22.90 -1.31
N ARG A 309 -11.39 23.93 -1.65
CA ARG A 309 -12.15 24.75 -0.69
C ARG A 309 -13.62 24.34 -0.53
N LEU A 310 -14.06 23.32 -1.26
CA LEU A 310 -15.46 22.86 -1.26
C LEU A 310 -15.76 21.88 -0.13
N PRO A 311 -17.05 21.69 0.25
CA PRO A 311 -17.48 20.55 1.05
C PRO A 311 -17.19 19.24 0.34
N VAL A 312 -16.58 18.28 1.04
CA VAL A 312 -16.21 16.96 0.51
C VAL A 312 -17.02 15.89 1.24
N LYS A 313 -17.72 15.03 0.50
CA LYS A 313 -18.42 13.85 1.04
C LYS A 313 -17.42 12.76 1.43
N SER A 314 -16.47 12.45 0.55
CA SER A 314 -15.42 11.47 0.82
C SER A 314 -14.19 11.69 -0.06
N ALA A 315 -13.04 11.17 0.38
CA ALA A 315 -11.84 11.05 -0.43
C ALA A 315 -11.29 9.62 -0.33
N ARG A 316 -10.99 9.00 -1.48
CA ARG A 316 -10.63 7.58 -1.60
C ARG A 316 -9.44 7.39 -2.54
N ARG A 317 -8.58 6.41 -2.24
CA ARG A 317 -7.55 5.94 -3.16
C ARG A 317 -8.17 4.99 -4.19
N ILE A 318 -7.90 5.22 -5.47
CA ILE A 318 -8.04 4.22 -6.52
C ILE A 318 -6.66 3.55 -6.70
N PRO A 319 -6.43 2.31 -6.23
CA PRO A 319 -5.22 1.57 -6.58
C PRO A 319 -5.20 1.28 -8.08
N LEU A 320 -4.06 1.49 -8.75
CA LEU A 320 -3.88 1.13 -10.15
C LEU A 320 -2.86 -0.01 -10.25
N GLU A 321 -3.13 -1.01 -11.08
CA GLU A 321 -2.30 -2.21 -11.19
C GLU A 321 -1.08 -2.02 -12.11
N GLY A 322 -0.20 -3.04 -12.15
CA GLY A 322 0.99 -3.02 -12.98
C GLY A 322 2.02 -1.98 -12.51
N GLY A 323 2.56 -1.23 -13.47
CA GLY A 323 3.58 -0.20 -13.24
C GLY A 323 5.00 -0.75 -13.40
N SER A 324 5.85 0.06 -14.02
CA SER A 324 7.21 -0.30 -14.42
C SER A 324 8.15 -0.48 -13.22
N LYS A 325 9.16 -1.33 -13.41
CA LYS A 325 10.20 -1.62 -12.41
C LYS A 325 11.48 -0.85 -12.72
N VAL A 326 11.99 -0.12 -11.74
CA VAL A 326 13.21 0.70 -11.83
C VAL A 326 14.24 0.25 -10.81
N LEU A 327 15.52 0.53 -11.07
CA LEU A 327 16.56 0.45 -10.05
C LEU A 327 16.61 1.79 -9.29
N TRP A 328 16.17 1.79 -8.04
CA TRP A 328 16.22 2.95 -7.14
C TRP A 328 17.18 2.65 -5.99
N ARG A 329 18.25 3.46 -5.87
CA ARG A 329 19.30 3.30 -4.84
C ARG A 329 19.97 1.90 -4.79
N GLY A 330 19.90 1.14 -5.89
CA GLY A 330 20.41 -0.22 -6.01
C GLY A 330 19.35 -1.32 -5.87
N GLU A 331 18.14 -0.99 -5.42
CA GLU A 331 17.04 -1.94 -5.24
C GLU A 331 16.06 -1.89 -6.42
N ALA A 332 15.46 -3.04 -6.79
CA ALA A 332 14.45 -3.11 -7.83
C ALA A 332 13.06 -2.73 -7.27
N VAL A 333 12.62 -1.50 -7.54
CA VAL A 333 11.37 -0.91 -7.03
C VAL A 333 10.31 -0.86 -8.14
N GLN A 334 9.07 -1.22 -7.82
CA GLN A 334 7.93 -1.10 -8.74
C GLN A 334 7.16 0.19 -8.47
N ILE A 335 6.94 1.00 -9.51
CA ILE A 335 6.23 2.28 -9.41
C ILE A 335 4.72 2.03 -9.51
N ILE A 336 4.07 1.77 -8.38
CA ILE A 336 2.61 1.56 -8.30
C ILE A 336 1.90 2.91 -8.23
N ARG A 337 1.24 3.30 -9.32
CA ARG A 337 0.44 4.53 -9.43
C ARG A 337 -0.89 4.46 -8.65
N ASN A 338 -1.60 5.58 -8.56
CA ASN A 338 -2.93 5.65 -7.95
C ASN A 338 -3.77 6.81 -8.53
N GLY A 339 -5.09 6.74 -8.34
CA GLY A 339 -5.97 7.90 -8.37
C GLY A 339 -6.37 8.38 -6.97
N VAL A 340 -6.59 9.68 -6.81
CA VAL A 340 -7.21 10.34 -5.66
C VAL A 340 -8.61 10.77 -6.09
N LEU A 341 -9.61 9.94 -5.77
CA LEU A 341 -11.02 10.25 -6.03
C LEU A 341 -11.59 11.04 -4.86
N VAL A 342 -12.12 12.23 -5.14
CA VAL A 342 -12.82 13.09 -4.17
C VAL A 342 -14.26 13.30 -4.65
N ASP A 343 -15.21 12.96 -3.78
CA ASP A 343 -16.64 13.14 -4.03
C ASP A 343 -17.11 14.47 -3.40
N PHE A 344 -17.84 15.26 -4.19
CA PHE A 344 -18.50 16.51 -3.76
C PHE A 344 -20.01 16.27 -3.66
N ASP A 345 -20.81 17.34 -3.52
CA ASP A 345 -22.26 17.19 -3.51
C ASP A 345 -22.82 16.74 -4.87
N ASP A 346 -22.50 17.46 -5.94
CA ASP A 346 -23.12 17.28 -7.27
C ASP A 346 -22.20 16.68 -8.34
N PHE A 347 -20.93 16.40 -8.01
CA PHE A 347 -19.92 15.85 -8.93
C PHE A 347 -18.77 15.14 -8.20
N SER A 348 -17.78 14.61 -8.92
CA SER A 348 -16.56 14.02 -8.36
C SER A 348 -15.31 14.32 -9.21
N VAL A 349 -14.12 14.28 -8.62
CA VAL A 349 -12.84 14.49 -9.32
C VAL A 349 -11.84 13.40 -8.96
N CYS A 350 -11.19 12.80 -9.97
CA CYS A 350 -10.11 11.85 -9.79
C CYS A 350 -8.78 12.42 -10.31
N CYS A 351 -7.89 12.82 -9.40
CA CYS A 351 -6.51 13.17 -9.73
C CYS A 351 -5.67 11.89 -9.90
N THR A 352 -5.07 11.64 -11.06
CA THR A 352 -4.29 10.41 -11.36
C THR A 352 -2.95 10.74 -12.03
N HIS A 353 -2.01 9.79 -12.00
CA HIS A 353 -0.72 9.84 -12.71
C HIS A 353 -0.43 8.45 -13.27
N LEU A 354 -0.14 8.29 -14.57
CA LEU A 354 0.14 6.96 -15.19
C LEU A 354 1.64 6.66 -15.35
N ASP A 355 1.98 5.49 -15.88
CA ASP A 355 3.36 5.02 -16.08
C ASP A 355 4.13 5.79 -17.16
N HIS A 356 5.30 6.32 -16.80
CA HIS A 356 6.14 7.13 -17.68
C HIS A 356 7.17 6.34 -18.50
N MET A 357 7.14 5.00 -18.44
CA MET A 357 8.13 4.15 -19.13
C MET A 357 7.52 3.21 -20.18
N ARG A 358 6.25 2.78 -20.02
CA ARG A 358 5.62 1.80 -20.91
C ARG A 358 4.11 2.01 -21.05
N GLU A 359 3.63 2.09 -22.29
CA GLU A 359 2.21 2.12 -22.64
C GLU A 359 1.48 0.88 -22.09
N ASN A 360 2.10 -0.31 -22.20
CA ASN A 360 1.50 -1.55 -21.73
C ASN A 360 1.21 -1.57 -20.21
N GLU A 361 1.83 -0.67 -19.42
CA GLU A 361 1.47 -0.44 -18.03
C GLU A 361 0.45 0.71 -17.88
N ARG A 362 0.56 1.79 -18.66
CA ARG A 362 -0.47 2.86 -18.71
C ARG A 362 -1.86 2.31 -19.06
N VAL A 363 -1.96 1.42 -20.04
CA VAL A 363 -3.23 0.84 -20.52
C VAL A 363 -3.91 0.01 -19.43
N LYS A 364 -3.14 -0.82 -18.69
CA LYS A 364 -3.67 -1.54 -17.51
C LYS A 364 -4.16 -0.56 -16.43
N GLN A 365 -3.42 0.53 -16.21
CA GLN A 365 -3.76 1.53 -15.22
C GLN A 365 -5.02 2.31 -15.63
N VAL A 366 -5.22 2.64 -16.91
CA VAL A 366 -6.43 3.33 -17.38
C VAL A 366 -7.65 2.41 -17.42
N ASP A 367 -7.52 1.17 -17.91
CA ASP A 367 -8.61 0.17 -17.86
C ASP A 367 -9.05 -0.07 -16.40
N GLY A 368 -8.08 -0.25 -15.49
CA GLY A 368 -8.33 -0.42 -14.06
C GLY A 368 -8.89 0.83 -13.36
N LEU A 369 -8.58 2.02 -13.84
CA LEU A 369 -9.16 3.29 -13.38
C LEU A 369 -10.63 3.42 -13.81
N ILE A 370 -10.90 3.23 -15.11
CA ILE A 370 -12.25 3.27 -15.70
C ILE A 370 -13.17 2.27 -15.00
N ALA A 371 -12.73 1.02 -14.83
CA ALA A 371 -13.50 -0.02 -14.15
C ALA A 371 -13.85 0.36 -12.71
N GLN A 372 -12.91 0.93 -11.96
CA GLN A 372 -13.12 1.32 -10.56
C GLN A 372 -13.94 2.62 -10.39
N LEU A 373 -13.91 3.52 -11.37
CA LEU A 373 -14.82 4.68 -11.38
C LEU A 373 -16.26 4.21 -11.64
N ARG A 374 -16.46 3.32 -12.63
CA ARG A 374 -17.76 2.70 -12.95
C ARG A 374 -18.31 1.80 -11.81
N GLU A 375 -17.45 1.26 -10.95
CA GLU A 375 -17.85 0.52 -9.73
C GLU A 375 -18.29 1.45 -8.57
N ARG A 376 -17.73 2.67 -8.49
CA ARG A 376 -17.84 3.54 -7.30
C ARG A 376 -18.73 4.76 -7.46
N LEU A 377 -18.99 5.16 -8.70
CA LEU A 377 -19.83 6.30 -9.06
C LEU A 377 -21.06 5.78 -9.81
N CYS A 378 -22.22 6.42 -9.62
CA CYS A 378 -23.36 6.14 -10.49
C CYS A 378 -23.04 6.66 -11.91
N PRO A 379 -23.57 6.06 -12.99
CA PRO A 379 -23.34 6.54 -14.36
C PRO A 379 -23.68 8.04 -14.53
N GLU A 380 -24.76 8.47 -13.88
CA GLU A 380 -25.24 9.87 -13.91
C GLU A 380 -24.45 10.81 -12.97
N THR A 381 -23.47 10.32 -12.20
CA THR A 381 -22.60 11.17 -11.37
C THR A 381 -21.59 11.88 -12.28
N PRO A 382 -21.68 13.22 -12.45
CA PRO A 382 -20.72 13.97 -13.24
C PRO A 382 -19.34 13.83 -12.61
N HIS A 383 -18.33 13.46 -13.39
CA HIS A 383 -16.98 13.37 -12.86
C HIS A 383 -15.90 13.69 -13.88
N PHE A 384 -14.77 14.17 -13.36
CA PHE A 384 -13.58 14.52 -14.12
C PHE A 384 -12.40 13.63 -13.71
N ILE A 385 -11.58 13.21 -14.67
CA ILE A 385 -10.27 12.59 -14.43
C ILE A 385 -9.20 13.59 -14.87
N MET A 386 -8.24 13.92 -14.03
CA MET A 386 -7.24 14.97 -14.30
C MET A 386 -5.83 14.53 -13.88
N GLY A 387 -4.82 14.97 -14.63
CA GLY A 387 -3.40 14.78 -14.29
C GLY A 387 -2.55 14.40 -15.50
N ASP A 388 -1.36 13.87 -15.22
CA ASP A 388 -0.38 13.45 -16.22
C ASP A 388 -0.64 11.99 -16.63
N PHE A 389 -0.99 11.78 -17.90
CA PHE A 389 -1.24 10.46 -18.45
C PHE A 389 0.03 9.83 -19.04
N ASN A 390 1.14 10.57 -19.19
CA ASN A 390 2.35 10.15 -19.94
C ASN A 390 2.03 9.56 -21.32
N GLU A 391 0.91 9.95 -21.91
CA GLU A 391 0.42 9.47 -23.19
C GLU A 391 0.51 10.60 -24.21
N ILE A 392 0.99 10.26 -25.40
CA ILE A 392 0.99 11.16 -26.56
C ILE A 392 -0.07 10.63 -27.53
N SER A 393 -1.07 11.45 -27.87
CA SER A 393 -2.02 11.13 -28.95
C SER A 393 -1.55 11.73 -30.28
N SER A 394 -1.59 10.96 -31.37
CA SER A 394 -1.18 11.44 -32.70
C SER A 394 -2.06 12.57 -33.24
N GLU A 395 -3.35 12.58 -32.89
CA GLU A 395 -4.30 13.63 -33.29
C GLU A 395 -4.02 15.01 -32.64
N ASP A 396 -3.14 15.08 -31.63
CA ASP A 396 -2.72 16.34 -30.99
C ASP A 396 -1.58 17.06 -31.74
N TYR A 397 -1.12 16.51 -32.87
CA TYR A 397 0.06 16.98 -33.61
C TYR A 397 -0.18 17.08 -35.12
N THR A 398 0.49 18.04 -35.76
CA THR A 398 0.68 18.03 -37.21
C THR A 398 1.63 16.90 -37.63
N THR A 399 1.53 16.47 -38.89
CA THR A 399 2.39 15.42 -39.47
C THR A 399 3.90 15.69 -39.25
N ASP A 400 4.30 16.96 -39.33
CA ASP A 400 5.71 17.36 -39.17
C ASP A 400 6.14 17.29 -37.70
N GLU A 401 5.33 17.81 -36.76
CA GLU A 401 5.59 17.64 -35.32
C GLU A 401 5.64 16.15 -34.92
N TRP A 402 4.73 15.34 -35.46
CA TRP A 402 4.67 13.90 -35.20
C TRP A 402 5.92 13.16 -35.68
N SER A 403 6.37 13.47 -36.91
CA SER A 403 7.61 12.94 -37.47
C SER A 403 8.82 13.35 -36.63
N ASN A 404 8.90 14.63 -36.22
CA ASN A 404 9.96 15.16 -35.37
C ASN A 404 9.96 14.51 -33.97
N LEU A 405 8.79 14.28 -33.38
CA LEU A 405 8.62 13.58 -32.10
C LEU A 405 9.11 12.13 -32.18
N LYS A 406 8.70 11.40 -33.22
CA LYS A 406 9.14 10.03 -33.43
C LYS A 406 10.66 9.95 -33.60
N GLN A 407 11.23 10.79 -34.46
CA GLN A 407 12.68 10.88 -34.65
C GLN A 407 13.40 11.25 -33.34
N ARG A 408 12.82 12.11 -32.50
CA ARG A 408 13.35 12.44 -31.17
C ARG A 408 13.40 11.21 -30.26
N HIS A 409 12.32 10.43 -30.17
CA HIS A 409 12.29 9.21 -29.35
C HIS A 409 13.29 8.16 -29.86
N GLU A 410 13.37 7.95 -31.18
CA GLU A 410 14.37 7.08 -31.81
C GLU A 410 15.81 7.51 -31.46
N ASN A 411 16.12 8.81 -31.54
CA ASN A 411 17.44 9.37 -31.19
C ASN A 411 17.82 9.19 -29.70
N PHE A 412 16.84 9.21 -28.79
CA PHE A 412 17.06 8.96 -27.35
C PHE A 412 16.97 7.47 -26.96
N GLY A 413 16.62 6.58 -27.90
CA GLY A 413 16.38 5.16 -27.63
C GLY A 413 15.14 4.90 -26.76
N TRP A 414 14.15 5.79 -26.80
CA TRP A 414 12.90 5.68 -26.06
C TRP A 414 11.83 4.98 -26.90
N PRO A 415 10.90 4.22 -26.28
CA PRO A 415 9.72 3.74 -26.99
C PRO A 415 8.90 4.92 -27.53
N PHE A 416 8.32 4.74 -28.71
CA PHE A 416 7.33 5.65 -29.29
C PHE A 416 6.01 4.88 -29.42
N GLU A 417 5.31 4.85 -28.30
CA GLU A 417 4.02 4.19 -28.05
C GLU A 417 2.98 5.31 -27.83
N SER A 418 1.76 5.18 -28.35
CA SER A 418 0.82 6.28 -28.53
C SER A 418 -0.63 5.85 -28.76
N ASP A 419 -1.55 6.78 -28.48
CA ASP A 419 -3.00 6.71 -28.70
C ASP A 419 -3.80 5.66 -27.92
N GLU A 420 -3.27 4.49 -27.56
CA GLU A 420 -4.07 3.40 -26.95
C GLU A 420 -4.77 3.82 -25.63
N VAL A 421 -4.13 4.62 -24.76
CA VAL A 421 -4.77 5.13 -23.52
C VAL A 421 -5.89 6.13 -23.84
N THR A 422 -5.67 6.98 -24.85
CA THR A 422 -6.68 7.92 -25.38
C THR A 422 -7.86 7.15 -25.97
N GLU A 423 -7.61 6.10 -26.76
CA GLU A 423 -8.65 5.23 -27.28
C GLU A 423 -9.43 4.53 -26.17
N ARG A 424 -8.81 4.08 -25.07
CA ARG A 424 -9.54 3.49 -23.93
C ARG A 424 -10.49 4.46 -23.26
N LEU A 425 -10.11 5.72 -23.11
CA LEU A 425 -10.96 6.75 -22.52
C LEU A 425 -12.13 7.12 -23.44
N LEU A 426 -11.86 7.28 -24.74
CA LEU A 426 -12.89 7.53 -25.76
C LEU A 426 -13.87 6.35 -25.89
N ARG A 427 -13.38 5.10 -25.91
CA ARG A 427 -14.19 3.86 -25.85
C ARG A 427 -14.97 3.67 -24.55
N ALA A 428 -14.69 4.48 -23.52
CA ALA A 428 -15.34 4.46 -22.23
C ALA A 428 -16.26 5.68 -21.98
N ASP A 429 -16.59 6.43 -23.03
CA ASP A 429 -17.49 7.60 -23.03
C ASP A 429 -16.96 8.80 -22.22
N TYR A 430 -15.63 8.93 -22.13
CA TYR A 430 -14.96 10.14 -21.66
C TYR A 430 -14.60 11.08 -22.82
N VAL A 431 -14.68 12.38 -22.57
CA VAL A 431 -14.35 13.45 -23.51
C VAL A 431 -13.14 14.23 -23.03
N ASP A 432 -12.12 14.39 -23.89
CA ASP A 432 -11.00 15.31 -23.66
C ASP A 432 -11.54 16.75 -23.63
N VAL A 433 -11.53 17.36 -22.45
CA VAL A 433 -12.07 18.69 -22.19
C VAL A 433 -11.31 19.75 -22.98
N LEU A 434 -9.98 19.70 -22.96
CA LEU A 434 -9.13 20.64 -23.67
C LEU A 434 -9.38 20.60 -25.18
N ARG A 435 -9.44 19.39 -25.77
CA ARG A 435 -9.76 19.20 -27.19
C ARG A 435 -11.19 19.66 -27.51
N SER A 436 -12.16 19.43 -26.62
CA SER A 436 -13.55 19.89 -26.80
C SER A 436 -13.69 21.42 -26.81
N CYS A 437 -12.82 22.14 -26.09
CA CYS A 437 -12.76 23.60 -26.09
C CYS A 437 -11.81 24.18 -27.17
N GLY A 438 -11.11 23.32 -27.93
CA GLY A 438 -10.23 23.71 -29.02
C GLY A 438 -8.80 24.07 -28.62
N ASP A 439 -8.35 23.69 -27.42
CA ASP A 439 -6.98 23.95 -26.95
C ASP A 439 -6.09 22.71 -26.98
N LEU A 440 -5.23 22.65 -28.00
CA LEU A 440 -4.24 21.58 -28.20
C LEU A 440 -2.80 22.04 -27.91
N ARG A 441 -2.63 23.11 -27.11
CA ARG A 441 -1.30 23.54 -26.68
C ARG A 441 -0.60 22.43 -25.88
N LYS A 442 0.72 22.32 -26.07
CA LYS A 442 1.54 21.31 -25.39
C LYS A 442 1.69 21.69 -23.91
N THR A 443 1.65 20.69 -23.03
CA THR A 443 1.58 20.88 -21.59
C THR A 443 2.93 20.74 -20.89
N ALA A 444 3.90 20.02 -21.45
CA ALA A 444 5.22 19.82 -20.84
C ALA A 444 6.41 20.22 -21.74
N HIS A 445 7.45 20.76 -21.11
CA HIS A 445 8.70 21.23 -21.71
C HIS A 445 9.70 20.10 -21.99
N THR A 446 10.77 20.42 -22.73
CA THR A 446 11.98 19.59 -22.86
C THR A 446 13.23 20.35 -22.38
N GLN A 447 14.40 19.72 -22.50
CA GLN A 447 15.70 20.35 -22.24
C GLN A 447 16.01 21.53 -23.18
N GLU A 448 15.25 21.71 -24.27
CA GLU A 448 15.34 22.85 -25.19
C GLU A 448 14.35 23.98 -24.83
N ASP A 449 13.86 23.99 -23.58
CA ASP A 449 12.99 25.01 -22.95
C ASP A 449 11.63 25.29 -23.64
N THR A 450 11.37 24.60 -24.76
CA THR A 450 10.19 24.73 -25.61
C THR A 450 9.15 23.67 -25.23
N PRO A 451 7.84 23.99 -25.18
CA PRO A 451 6.77 23.02 -24.93
C PRO A 451 6.66 22.03 -26.10
N LEU A 452 6.66 20.73 -25.82
CA LEU A 452 6.64 19.70 -26.88
C LEU A 452 5.58 18.62 -26.65
N TYR A 453 5.34 18.22 -25.41
CA TYR A 453 4.45 17.11 -25.10
C TYR A 453 3.10 17.61 -24.58
N ARG A 454 1.98 17.19 -25.18
CA ARG A 454 0.63 17.22 -24.57
C ARG A 454 0.42 15.88 -23.88
N ILE A 455 0.68 15.83 -22.58
CA ILE A 455 0.62 14.63 -21.73
C ILE A 455 -0.25 14.82 -20.47
N ASP A 456 -0.57 16.08 -20.13
CA ASP A 456 -1.50 16.43 -19.06
C ASP A 456 -2.89 16.62 -19.65
N TYR A 457 -3.87 15.88 -19.14
CA TYR A 457 -5.24 15.87 -19.67
C TYR A 457 -6.27 16.16 -18.58
N ALA A 458 -7.43 16.66 -19.01
CA ALA A 458 -8.66 16.66 -18.25
C ALA A 458 -9.75 15.95 -19.06
N TRP A 459 -10.29 14.87 -18.52
CA TRP A 459 -11.31 14.03 -19.14
C TRP A 459 -12.63 14.18 -18.38
N ALA A 460 -13.70 14.58 -19.05
CA ALA A 460 -15.03 14.64 -18.48
C ALA A 460 -15.82 13.37 -18.84
N SER A 461 -16.59 12.82 -17.90
CA SER A 461 -17.60 11.81 -18.23
C SER A 461 -18.74 12.42 -19.06
N ALA A 462 -19.53 11.60 -19.75
CA ALA A 462 -20.72 12.04 -20.49
C ALA A 462 -21.69 12.89 -19.65
N ALA A 463 -21.83 12.60 -18.34
CA ALA A 463 -22.65 13.37 -17.41
C ALA A 463 -22.02 14.73 -17.00
N ALA A 464 -20.70 14.91 -17.21
CA ALA A 464 -19.95 16.12 -16.86
C ALA A 464 -19.65 17.04 -18.04
N ILE A 465 -19.48 16.53 -19.26
CA ILE A 465 -19.07 17.36 -20.41
C ILE A 465 -20.09 18.48 -20.71
N GLY A 466 -21.39 18.21 -20.54
CA GLY A 466 -22.45 19.23 -20.68
C GLY A 466 -22.43 20.35 -19.63
N ARG A 467 -21.59 20.23 -18.59
CA ARG A 467 -21.36 21.30 -17.60
C ARG A 467 -20.12 22.14 -17.91
N VAL A 468 -19.21 21.68 -18.78
CA VAL A 468 -17.98 22.41 -19.12
C VAL A 468 -18.31 23.72 -19.83
N ARG A 469 -17.76 24.82 -19.31
CA ARG A 469 -17.84 26.17 -19.88
C ARG A 469 -16.59 26.51 -20.69
N ASN A 470 -15.42 26.09 -20.21
CA ASN A 470 -14.14 26.30 -20.88
C ASN A 470 -13.07 25.28 -20.40
N GLY A 471 -12.05 25.06 -21.21
CA GLY A 471 -10.91 24.20 -20.94
C GLY A 471 -9.69 24.73 -21.68
N PHE A 472 -8.61 25.05 -20.96
CA PHE A 472 -7.41 25.64 -21.56
C PHE A 472 -6.12 25.31 -20.81
N VAL A 473 -4.99 25.36 -21.52
CA VAL A 473 -3.64 25.35 -20.95
C VAL A 473 -3.26 26.78 -20.56
N HIS A 474 -2.90 26.99 -19.30
CA HIS A 474 -2.42 28.27 -18.80
C HIS A 474 -0.89 28.37 -18.97
N CYS A 475 -0.46 29.03 -20.05
CA CYS A 475 0.93 29.29 -20.40
C CYS A 475 1.13 30.75 -20.84
N GLY A 476 2.31 31.32 -20.59
CA GLY A 476 2.68 32.71 -20.91
C GLY A 476 3.87 33.19 -20.06
N GLU A 477 4.36 34.42 -20.25
CA GLU A 477 5.61 34.91 -19.61
C GLU A 477 5.62 34.78 -18.07
N GLU A 478 4.51 35.11 -17.39
CA GLU A 478 4.41 34.95 -15.92
C GLU A 478 4.47 33.47 -15.48
N VAL A 479 4.10 32.55 -16.37
CA VAL A 479 4.17 31.10 -16.16
C VAL A 479 5.56 30.56 -16.47
N GLU A 480 6.25 31.12 -17.47
CA GLU A 480 7.64 30.79 -17.76
C GLU A 480 8.58 31.21 -16.61
N LYS A 481 8.30 32.34 -15.95
CA LYS A 481 8.96 32.72 -14.70
C LYS A 481 8.80 31.67 -13.59
N LEU A 482 7.83 30.75 -13.71
CA LEU A 482 7.55 29.67 -12.76
C LEU A 482 8.03 28.28 -13.26
N LYS A 483 8.85 28.20 -14.32
CA LYS A 483 9.58 26.97 -14.71
C LYS A 483 10.39 26.35 -13.55
N PHE A 484 10.80 27.14 -12.55
CA PHE A 484 11.44 26.62 -11.33
C PHE A 484 10.50 25.81 -10.40
N CYS A 485 9.19 25.91 -10.61
CA CYS A 485 8.14 25.19 -9.89
C CYS A 485 7.57 23.99 -10.66
N SER A 486 7.82 23.87 -11.98
CA SER A 486 7.26 22.80 -12.82
C SER A 486 7.89 22.80 -14.22
N ASP A 487 8.14 21.61 -14.78
CA ASP A 487 8.35 21.41 -16.23
C ASP A 487 7.03 21.20 -17.01
N HIS A 488 5.90 21.16 -16.30
CA HIS A 488 4.52 21.11 -16.85
C HIS A 488 3.74 22.41 -16.58
N PHE A 489 2.88 22.81 -17.52
CA PHE A 489 1.88 23.87 -17.38
C PHE A 489 0.60 23.39 -16.70
N ALA A 490 -0.23 24.34 -16.25
CA ALA A 490 -1.56 24.04 -15.75
C ALA A 490 -2.58 23.86 -16.89
N VAL A 491 -3.21 22.70 -16.94
CA VAL A 491 -4.55 22.49 -17.47
C VAL A 491 -5.58 23.12 -16.53
N VAL A 492 -6.51 23.91 -17.07
CA VAL A 492 -7.60 24.58 -16.34
C VAL A 492 -8.92 24.19 -16.98
N VAL A 493 -9.93 23.90 -16.15
CA VAL A 493 -11.32 23.61 -16.56
C VAL A 493 -12.27 24.51 -15.76
N ASP A 494 -13.10 25.26 -16.46
CA ASP A 494 -14.23 26.02 -15.92
C ASP A 494 -15.51 25.25 -16.25
N ALA A 495 -16.32 24.92 -15.25
CA ALA A 495 -17.56 24.15 -15.39
C ALA A 495 -18.66 24.66 -14.46
N ALA A 496 -19.91 24.43 -14.82
CA ALA A 496 -21.03 24.53 -13.88
C ALA A 496 -21.00 23.36 -12.87
N VAL A 497 -21.55 23.60 -11.68
CA VAL A 497 -21.88 22.59 -10.67
C VAL A 497 -23.40 22.59 -10.51
#